data_AF-A0A941YEF2-F1
#
_entry.id   AF-A0A941YEF2-F1
#
_cell.length_a   1.000
_cell.length_b   1.000
_cell.length_c   1.000
_cell.angle_alpha   90.00
_cell.angle_beta   90.00
_cell.angle_gamma   90.00
#
_symmetry.space_group_name_H-M   'P 1'
#
loop_
_entity.id
_entity.type
_entity.pdbx_description
1 polymer ?
#
loop_
_entity_poly.entity_id
_entity_poly.type
_entity_poly.pdbx_seq_one_letter_code
_entity_poly.pdbx_strand_id
1 'polypeptide(L)'
;MREFLTFFVKQVQASVFALFIFSMLAVSQWQHVVPRYDFMLAACLAMQVYMVWSKLETKKELVAVTAFHGVGLALELYKVRHGSWTYPEFAYTKFSGVPLYSGFMYASVASYVFQAYRVFGLEFTRMPRKAWALLGVGLIYINFFTAKTFGDNRIWIILALLAMFLPSQAHFTCREGRFRMPMPVAFGLIGFFVWVGENLCTYLGAWLYPHQMDGWELVGATKIVSWSMMVMVAFVLIWTWKERGEEREALVAG
;
A
#
# COMPACT_ATOMS: atom_id res chain seq x y z
N MET A 1 28.86 2.77 -0.45
CA MET A 1 28.10 3.73 -1.30
C MET A 1 27.34 3.04 -2.43
N ARG A 2 27.96 2.21 -3.28
CA ARG A 2 27.27 1.54 -4.41
C ARG A 2 26.11 0.62 -3.99
N GLU A 3 26.27 -0.16 -2.93
CA GLU A 3 25.19 -1.03 -2.40
C GLU A 3 23.98 -0.21 -1.91
N PHE A 4 24.25 0.88 -1.19
CA PHE A 4 23.23 1.80 -0.73
C PHE A 4 22.48 2.45 -1.90
N LEU A 5 23.18 2.96 -2.91
CA LEU A 5 22.53 3.50 -4.11
C LEU A 5 21.69 2.44 -4.83
N THR A 6 22.20 1.21 -4.94
CA THR A 6 21.47 0.09 -5.55
C THR A 6 20.20 -0.24 -4.77
N PHE A 7 20.25 -0.20 -3.44
CA PHE A 7 19.06 -0.34 -2.60
C PHE A 7 17.99 0.71 -2.95
N PHE A 8 18.35 1.98 -3.06
CA PHE A 8 17.39 3.03 -3.45
C PHE A 8 16.84 2.84 -4.85
N VAL A 9 17.68 2.49 -5.83
CA VAL A 9 17.24 2.20 -7.20
C VAL A 9 16.23 1.05 -7.21
N LYS A 10 16.50 -0.02 -6.45
CA LYS A 10 15.59 -1.15 -6.31
C LYS A 10 14.28 -0.76 -5.61
N GLN A 11 14.31 0.14 -4.63
CA GLN A 11 13.08 0.68 -4.04
C GLN A 11 12.25 1.45 -5.06
N VAL A 12 12.88 2.31 -5.86
CA VAL A 12 12.21 3.04 -6.95
C VAL A 12 11.59 2.07 -7.96
N GLN A 13 12.32 1.03 -8.34
CA GLN A 13 11.81 -0.04 -9.22
C GLN A 13 10.61 -0.75 -8.59
N ALA A 14 10.68 -1.09 -7.31
CA ALA A 14 9.57 -1.74 -6.62
C ALA A 14 8.35 -0.83 -6.52
N SER A 15 8.54 0.48 -6.40
CA SER A 15 7.48 1.48 -6.31
C SER A 15 6.94 1.96 -7.66
N VAL A 16 7.27 1.30 -8.78
CA VAL A 16 6.94 1.79 -10.14
C VAL A 16 5.46 2.13 -10.33
N PHE A 17 4.53 1.34 -9.76
CA PHE A 17 3.10 1.64 -9.88
C PHE A 17 2.70 2.87 -9.06
N ALA A 18 3.15 2.98 -7.81
CA ALA A 18 2.87 4.15 -6.97
C ALA A 18 3.47 5.44 -7.56
N LEU A 19 4.71 5.38 -8.06
CA LEU A 19 5.36 6.51 -8.73
C LEU A 19 4.65 6.91 -10.01
N PHE A 20 4.13 5.95 -10.77
CA PHE A 20 3.28 6.22 -11.92
C PHE A 20 2.00 6.96 -11.52
N ILE A 21 1.32 6.55 -10.44
CA ILE A 21 0.14 7.25 -9.91
C ILE A 21 0.48 8.70 -9.55
N PHE A 22 1.57 8.94 -8.81
CA PHE A 22 1.98 10.32 -8.48
C PHE A 22 2.28 11.15 -9.72
N SER A 23 2.96 10.56 -10.70
CA SER A 23 3.30 11.23 -11.96
C SER A 23 2.05 11.59 -12.76
N MET A 24 1.08 10.68 -12.85
CA MET A 24 -0.17 10.94 -13.56
C MET A 24 -1.06 11.93 -12.81
N LEU A 25 -1.02 11.94 -11.49
CA LEU A 25 -1.70 12.95 -10.69
C LEU A 25 -1.13 14.34 -10.94
N ALA A 26 0.19 14.48 -11.08
CA ALA A 26 0.82 15.72 -11.50
C ALA A 26 0.42 16.09 -12.94
N VAL A 27 0.48 15.14 -13.89
CA VAL A 27 0.04 15.37 -15.28
C VAL A 27 -1.42 15.80 -15.35
N SER A 28 -2.27 15.28 -14.46
CA SER A 28 -3.69 15.60 -14.43
C SER A 28 -3.99 17.08 -14.17
N GLN A 29 -3.02 17.85 -13.64
CA GLN A 29 -3.17 19.29 -13.42
C GLN A 29 -3.29 20.10 -14.71
N TRP A 30 -2.70 19.60 -15.81
CA TRP A 30 -2.61 20.33 -17.09
C TRP A 30 -3.58 19.83 -18.16
N GLN A 31 -4.22 18.68 -17.93
CA GLN A 31 -5.24 18.16 -18.84
C GLN A 31 -6.63 18.59 -18.35
N HIS A 32 -7.47 19.08 -19.27
CA HIS A 32 -8.83 19.50 -18.96
C HIS A 32 -9.88 18.87 -19.89
N VAL A 33 -9.49 17.83 -20.63
CA VAL A 33 -10.34 17.18 -21.64
C VAL A 33 -11.34 16.23 -21.00
N VAL A 34 -10.91 15.54 -19.95
CA VAL A 34 -11.74 14.59 -19.19
C VAL A 34 -11.62 14.90 -17.68
N PRO A 35 -12.64 14.59 -16.86
CA PRO A 35 -12.55 14.83 -15.43
C PRO A 35 -11.33 14.12 -14.82
N ARG A 36 -10.62 14.80 -13.90
CA ARG A 36 -9.30 14.35 -13.43
C ARG A 36 -9.32 12.95 -12.82
N TYR A 37 -10.34 12.59 -12.05
CA TYR A 37 -10.41 11.24 -11.48
C TYR A 37 -10.71 10.15 -12.51
N ASP A 38 -11.46 10.48 -13.58
CA ASP A 38 -11.69 9.54 -14.70
C ASP A 38 -10.39 9.33 -15.50
N PHE A 39 -9.62 10.40 -15.73
CA PHE A 39 -8.27 10.31 -16.30
C PHE A 39 -7.36 9.41 -15.45
N MET A 40 -7.35 9.60 -14.13
CA MET A 40 -6.55 8.80 -13.21
C MET A 40 -6.96 7.32 -13.24
N LEU A 41 -8.27 7.02 -13.33
CA LEU A 41 -8.74 5.64 -13.46
C LEU A 41 -8.22 5.00 -14.74
N ALA A 42 -8.37 5.69 -15.87
CA ALA A 42 -7.88 5.20 -17.16
C ALA A 42 -6.36 4.96 -17.14
N ALA A 43 -5.59 5.89 -16.55
CA ALA A 43 -4.16 5.76 -16.41
C ALA A 43 -3.76 4.56 -15.53
N CYS A 44 -4.42 4.38 -14.37
CA CYS A 44 -4.18 3.23 -13.50
C CYS A 44 -4.48 1.90 -14.18
N LEU A 45 -5.59 1.82 -14.92
CA LEU A 45 -5.95 0.63 -15.70
C LEU A 45 -4.92 0.34 -16.79
N ALA A 46 -4.49 1.37 -17.54
CA ALA A 46 -3.46 1.24 -18.56
C ALA A 46 -2.13 0.75 -17.97
N MET A 47 -1.71 1.31 -16.83
CA MET A 47 -0.50 0.87 -16.13
C MET A 47 -0.63 -0.57 -15.62
N GLN A 48 -1.78 -0.93 -15.04
CA GLN A 48 -2.02 -2.30 -14.58
C GLN A 48 -1.92 -3.31 -15.73
N VAL A 49 -2.52 -3.00 -16.88
CA VAL A 49 -2.41 -3.81 -18.10
C VAL A 49 -0.96 -3.89 -18.57
N TYR A 50 -0.25 -2.76 -18.60
CA TYR A 50 1.15 -2.69 -18.98
C TYR A 50 2.04 -3.56 -18.09
N MET A 51 1.85 -3.51 -16.76
CA MET A 51 2.65 -4.30 -15.82
C MET A 51 2.47 -5.80 -16.04
N VAL A 52 1.25 -6.26 -16.32
CA VAL A 52 0.99 -7.67 -16.62
C VAL A 52 1.53 -8.06 -18.00
N TRP A 53 1.32 -7.22 -19.01
CA TRP A 53 1.79 -7.46 -20.38
C TRP A 53 3.32 -7.50 -20.47
N SER A 54 4.01 -6.57 -19.82
CA SER A 54 5.47 -6.50 -19.72
C SER A 54 6.07 -7.53 -18.75
N LYS A 55 5.24 -8.37 -18.12
CA LYS A 55 5.63 -9.39 -17.13
C LYS A 55 6.29 -8.82 -15.87
N LEU A 56 6.12 -7.53 -15.60
CA LEU A 56 6.39 -6.96 -14.28
C LEU A 56 5.44 -7.54 -13.24
N GLU A 57 4.23 -7.96 -13.61
CA GLU A 57 3.32 -8.69 -12.73
C GLU A 57 2.80 -9.96 -13.39
N THR A 58 2.56 -10.98 -12.57
CA THR A 58 1.92 -12.21 -13.02
C THR A 58 0.39 -12.08 -12.96
N LYS A 59 -0.33 -12.94 -13.68
CA LYS A 59 -1.80 -13.02 -13.57
C LYS A 59 -2.28 -13.36 -12.15
N LYS A 60 -1.50 -14.17 -11.41
CA LYS A 60 -1.78 -14.50 -10.01
C LYS A 60 -1.67 -13.25 -9.12
N GLU A 61 -0.63 -12.45 -9.32
CA GLU A 61 -0.43 -11.16 -8.63
C GLU A 61 -1.54 -10.16 -8.99
N LEU A 62 -1.97 -10.08 -10.25
CA LEU A 62 -3.09 -9.23 -10.68
C LEU A 62 -4.37 -9.52 -9.88
N VAL A 63 -4.69 -10.79 -9.60
CA VAL A 63 -5.86 -11.15 -8.77
C VAL A 63 -5.72 -10.58 -7.36
N ALA A 64 -4.54 -10.70 -6.76
CA ALA A 64 -4.28 -10.13 -5.44
C ALA A 64 -4.37 -8.60 -5.47
N VAL A 65 -3.73 -7.94 -6.43
CA VAL A 65 -3.78 -6.47 -6.61
C VAL A 65 -5.24 -5.99 -6.81
N THR A 66 -6.05 -6.73 -7.56
CA THR A 66 -7.49 -6.47 -7.72
C THR A 66 -8.26 -6.60 -6.41
N ALA A 67 -7.93 -7.59 -5.57
CA ALA A 67 -8.53 -7.72 -4.24
C ALA A 67 -8.16 -6.53 -3.33
N PHE A 68 -6.89 -6.08 -3.36
CA PHE A 68 -6.47 -4.88 -2.64
C PHE A 68 -7.15 -3.61 -3.14
N HIS A 69 -7.41 -3.50 -4.45
CA HIS A 69 -8.21 -2.42 -5.00
C HIS A 69 -9.63 -2.41 -4.40
N GLY A 70 -10.31 -3.57 -4.38
CA GLY A 70 -11.65 -3.68 -3.82
C GLY A 70 -11.73 -3.35 -2.32
N VAL A 71 -10.80 -3.89 -1.52
CA VAL A 71 -10.74 -3.62 -0.08
C VAL A 71 -10.38 -2.15 0.20
N GLY A 72 -9.48 -1.57 -0.59
CA GLY A 72 -9.14 -0.14 -0.55
C GLY A 72 -10.36 0.74 -0.82
N LEU A 73 -11.11 0.45 -1.89
CA LEU A 73 -12.36 1.17 -2.19
C LEU A 73 -13.39 1.05 -1.07
N ALA A 74 -13.54 -0.12 -0.45
CA ALA A 74 -14.45 -0.29 0.68
C ALA A 74 -14.07 0.61 1.87
N LEU A 75 -12.76 0.71 2.16
CA LEU A 75 -12.25 1.61 3.19
C LEU A 75 -12.50 3.08 2.84
N GLU A 76 -12.23 3.49 1.60
CA GLU A 76 -12.50 4.85 1.10
C GLU A 76 -13.98 5.21 1.24
N LEU A 77 -14.88 4.33 0.81
CA LEU A 77 -16.34 4.54 0.91
C LEU A 77 -16.77 4.76 2.36
N TYR A 78 -16.24 3.96 3.28
CA TYR A 78 -16.51 4.16 4.70
C TYR A 78 -15.94 5.49 5.20
N LYS A 79 -14.68 5.80 4.89
CA LYS A 79 -13.99 6.97 5.44
C LYS A 79 -14.56 8.29 4.92
N VAL A 80 -14.90 8.35 3.63
CA VAL A 80 -15.57 9.51 3.02
C VAL A 80 -16.96 9.70 3.64
N ARG A 81 -17.77 8.63 3.79
CA ARG A 81 -19.08 8.71 4.45
C ARG A 81 -19.00 9.25 5.88
N HIS A 82 -17.90 9.01 6.58
CA HIS A 82 -17.70 9.47 7.97
C HIS A 82 -16.97 10.82 8.08
N GLY A 83 -16.72 11.50 6.96
CA GLY A 83 -16.11 12.83 6.92
C GLY A 83 -14.61 12.84 7.20
N SER A 84 -13.93 11.71 6.98
CA SER A 84 -12.47 11.64 7.25
C SER A 84 -11.68 12.45 6.23
N TRP A 85 -12.15 12.50 4.99
CA TRP A 85 -11.66 13.32 3.87
C TRP A 85 -12.75 13.34 2.78
N THR A 86 -12.53 14.13 1.74
CA THR A 86 -13.44 14.24 0.59
C THR A 86 -12.67 14.23 -0.72
N TYR A 87 -13.33 13.77 -1.79
CA TYR A 87 -12.87 13.94 -3.16
C TYR A 87 -13.72 15.05 -3.79
N PRO A 88 -13.25 16.30 -3.91
CA PRO A 88 -14.11 17.43 -4.29
C PRO A 88 -14.50 17.44 -5.77
N GLU A 89 -13.59 17.02 -6.66
CA GLU A 89 -13.78 17.16 -8.10
C GLU A 89 -14.85 16.21 -8.67
N PHE A 90 -15.49 16.64 -9.76
CA PHE A 90 -16.44 15.81 -10.49
C PHE A 90 -15.74 14.62 -11.18
N ALA A 91 -16.45 13.49 -11.30
CA ALA A 91 -16.07 12.36 -12.15
C ALA A 91 -17.28 11.46 -12.42
N TYR A 92 -17.33 10.85 -13.60
CA TYR A 92 -18.38 9.89 -13.95
C TYR A 92 -18.19 8.57 -13.19
N THR A 93 -16.94 8.16 -12.99
CA THR A 93 -16.58 6.93 -12.26
C THR A 93 -16.43 7.17 -10.76
N LYS A 94 -17.32 7.99 -10.19
CA LYS A 94 -17.42 8.22 -8.75
C LYS A 94 -18.65 7.52 -8.18
N PHE A 95 -18.43 6.71 -7.15
CA PHE A 95 -19.50 6.01 -6.43
C PHE A 95 -19.57 6.51 -4.99
N SER A 96 -20.73 7.02 -4.56
CA SER A 96 -20.97 7.56 -3.21
C SER A 96 -19.87 8.54 -2.73
N GLY A 97 -19.40 9.42 -3.62
CA GLY A 97 -18.36 10.40 -3.30
C GLY A 97 -16.92 9.91 -3.49
N VAL A 98 -16.71 8.62 -3.77
CA VAL A 98 -15.38 8.01 -3.93
C VAL A 98 -15.10 7.70 -5.41
N PRO A 99 -14.05 8.24 -6.02
CA PRO A 99 -13.66 7.88 -7.36
C PRO A 99 -13.03 6.49 -7.39
N LEU A 100 -13.33 5.70 -8.42
CA LEU A 100 -12.85 4.31 -8.51
C LEU A 100 -11.32 4.20 -8.56
N TYR A 101 -10.60 5.22 -9.04
CA TYR A 101 -9.13 5.16 -9.06
C TYR A 101 -8.52 5.09 -7.65
N SER A 102 -9.23 5.55 -6.61
CA SER A 102 -8.69 5.60 -5.23
C SER A 102 -8.32 4.21 -4.70
N GLY A 103 -9.02 3.15 -5.13
CA GLY A 103 -8.66 1.77 -4.85
C GLY A 103 -7.26 1.39 -5.35
N PHE A 104 -6.82 1.95 -6.48
CA PHE A 104 -5.48 1.70 -7.00
C PHE A 104 -4.36 2.26 -6.12
N MET A 105 -4.65 3.26 -5.27
CA MET A 105 -3.67 3.73 -4.29
C MET A 105 -3.31 2.62 -3.30
N TYR A 106 -4.29 1.86 -2.82
CA TYR A 106 -4.08 0.68 -1.97
C TYR A 106 -3.47 -0.49 -2.75
N ALA A 107 -3.97 -0.71 -3.97
CA ALA A 107 -3.45 -1.75 -4.86
C ALA A 107 -1.96 -1.55 -5.16
N SER A 108 -1.50 -0.29 -5.27
CA SER A 108 -0.10 0.05 -5.50
C SER A 108 0.82 -0.34 -4.35
N VAL A 109 0.32 -0.36 -3.10
CA VAL A 109 1.08 -0.86 -1.93
C VAL A 109 1.27 -2.37 -2.04
N ALA A 110 0.23 -3.11 -2.45
CA ALA A 110 0.34 -4.55 -2.68
C ALA A 110 1.28 -4.87 -3.84
N SER A 111 1.16 -4.13 -4.95
CA SER A 111 2.08 -4.20 -6.09
C SER A 111 3.53 -3.97 -5.63
N TYR A 112 3.78 -2.91 -4.84
CA TYR A 112 5.10 -2.66 -4.25
C TYR A 112 5.64 -3.84 -3.47
N VAL A 113 4.82 -4.48 -2.62
CA VAL A 113 5.26 -5.66 -1.86
C VAL A 113 5.66 -6.79 -2.82
N PHE A 114 4.85 -7.12 -3.83
CA PHE A 114 5.19 -8.15 -4.82
C PHE A 114 6.48 -7.82 -5.59
N GLN A 115 6.63 -6.57 -6.05
CA GLN A 115 7.85 -6.15 -6.72
C GLN A 115 9.06 -6.21 -5.79
N ALA A 116 8.91 -5.80 -4.53
CA ALA A 116 9.98 -5.84 -3.55
C ALA A 116 10.46 -7.29 -3.32
N TYR A 117 9.53 -8.25 -3.19
CA TYR A 117 9.87 -9.69 -3.11
C TYR A 117 10.80 -10.11 -4.25
N ARG A 118 10.49 -9.69 -5.48
CA ARG A 118 11.23 -10.08 -6.67
C ARG A 118 12.55 -9.34 -6.81
N VAL A 119 12.53 -8.02 -6.74
CA VAL A 119 13.68 -7.15 -7.01
C VAL A 119 14.76 -7.32 -5.93
N PHE A 120 14.35 -7.54 -4.68
CA PHE A 120 15.28 -7.77 -3.57
C PHE A 120 15.59 -9.23 -3.28
N GLY A 121 14.82 -10.17 -3.85
CA GLY A 121 14.90 -11.59 -3.46
C GLY A 121 14.63 -11.75 -1.97
N LEU A 122 13.46 -11.27 -1.52
CA LEU A 122 13.15 -11.22 -0.09
C LEU A 122 12.95 -12.62 0.49
N GLU A 123 13.66 -12.89 1.58
CA GLU A 123 13.47 -14.08 2.41
C GLU A 123 13.22 -13.65 3.86
N PHE A 124 12.36 -14.39 4.57
CA PHE A 124 11.96 -14.01 5.93
C PHE A 124 12.32 -15.11 6.91
N THR A 125 12.78 -14.71 8.10
CA THR A 125 13.13 -15.64 9.18
C THR A 125 12.48 -15.21 10.49
N ARG A 126 12.19 -16.18 11.37
CA ARG A 126 11.54 -15.96 12.66
C ARG A 126 10.22 -15.19 12.55
N MET A 127 9.43 -15.57 11.54
CA MET A 127 8.08 -15.03 11.36
C MET A 127 7.14 -15.54 12.46
N PRO A 128 6.16 -14.73 12.90
CA PRO A 128 5.17 -15.19 13.86
C PRO A 128 4.29 -16.28 13.25
N ARG A 129 3.54 -17.00 14.10
CA ARG A 129 2.57 -18.00 13.60
C ARG A 129 1.52 -17.28 12.74
N LYS A 130 1.21 -17.84 11.56
CA LYS A 130 0.27 -17.27 10.58
C LYS A 130 -1.06 -16.82 11.20
N ALA A 131 -1.63 -17.64 12.09
CA ALA A 131 -2.88 -17.34 12.77
C ALA A 131 -2.83 -16.02 13.58
N TRP A 132 -1.74 -15.76 14.30
CA TRP A 132 -1.56 -14.52 15.08
C TRP A 132 -1.35 -13.31 14.17
N ALA A 133 -0.60 -13.47 13.08
CA ALA A 133 -0.41 -12.43 12.09
C ALA A 133 -1.75 -12.04 11.42
N LEU A 134 -2.55 -13.03 11.01
CA LEU A 134 -3.87 -12.82 10.41
C LEU A 134 -4.88 -12.24 11.42
N LEU A 135 -4.82 -12.65 12.70
CA LEU A 135 -5.60 -12.00 13.75
C LEU A 135 -5.25 -10.52 13.87
N GLY A 136 -3.96 -10.18 13.84
CA GLY A 136 -3.47 -8.81 13.80
C GLY A 136 -4.04 -8.00 12.64
N VAL A 137 -4.05 -8.57 11.44
CA VAL A 137 -4.69 -7.97 10.25
C VAL A 137 -6.18 -7.70 10.49
N GLY A 138 -6.90 -8.67 11.05
CA GLY A 138 -8.31 -8.50 11.39
C GLY A 138 -8.55 -7.35 12.38
N LEU A 139 -7.74 -7.28 13.45
CA LEU A 139 -7.83 -6.22 14.45
C LEU A 139 -7.55 -4.82 13.88
N ILE A 140 -6.58 -4.70 12.96
CA ILE A 140 -6.32 -3.44 12.25
C ILE A 140 -7.58 -2.99 11.50
N TYR A 141 -8.17 -3.87 10.68
CA TYR A 141 -9.35 -3.51 9.91
C TYR A 141 -10.55 -3.17 10.81
N ILE A 142 -10.82 -3.98 11.83
CA ILE A 142 -11.88 -3.70 12.81
C ILE A 142 -11.67 -2.31 13.39
N ASN A 143 -10.46 -1.96 13.84
CA ASN A 143 -10.18 -0.63 14.36
C ASN A 143 -10.38 0.47 13.30
N PHE A 144 -9.91 0.28 12.06
CA PHE A 144 -10.09 1.29 11.01
C PHE A 144 -11.55 1.58 10.66
N PHE A 145 -12.42 0.56 10.72
CA PHE A 145 -13.86 0.67 10.47
C PHE A 145 -14.68 1.01 11.71
N THR A 146 -14.11 1.01 12.91
CA THR A 146 -14.88 1.24 14.14
C THR A 146 -14.29 2.26 15.11
N ALA A 147 -13.12 2.84 14.80
CA ALA A 147 -12.44 3.82 15.65
C ALA A 147 -13.29 5.05 15.99
N LYS A 148 -14.20 5.46 15.10
CA LYS A 148 -15.13 6.58 15.39
C LYS A 148 -16.15 6.21 16.48
N THR A 149 -16.50 4.93 16.60
CA THR A 149 -17.53 4.43 17.52
C THR A 149 -16.94 3.93 18.83
N PHE A 150 -15.83 3.18 18.78
CA PHE A 150 -15.22 2.54 19.96
C PHE A 150 -13.87 3.15 20.39
N GLY A 151 -13.50 4.29 19.80
CA GLY A 151 -12.22 4.94 20.04
C GLY A 151 -11.07 4.37 19.21
N ASP A 152 -10.05 5.18 18.99
CA ASP A 152 -8.91 4.82 18.16
C ASP A 152 -7.85 4.05 18.94
N ASN A 153 -7.86 2.72 18.81
CA ASN A 153 -6.97 1.81 19.54
C ASN A 153 -5.68 1.48 18.78
N ARG A 154 -5.31 2.30 17.79
CA ARG A 154 -4.14 2.01 16.93
C ARG A 154 -2.85 1.81 17.70
N ILE A 155 -2.64 2.55 18.79
CA ILE A 155 -1.38 2.49 19.55
C ILE A 155 -1.22 1.10 20.19
N TRP A 156 -2.28 0.55 20.79
CA TRP A 156 -2.24 -0.77 21.40
C TRP A 156 -2.04 -1.88 20.35
N ILE A 157 -2.75 -1.76 19.22
CA ILE A 157 -2.64 -2.73 18.13
C ILE A 157 -1.23 -2.71 17.52
N ILE A 158 -0.66 -1.53 17.24
CA ILE A 158 0.69 -1.46 16.66
C ILE A 158 1.73 -1.98 17.65
N LEU A 159 1.63 -1.66 18.95
CA LEU A 159 2.58 -2.17 19.94
C LEU A 159 2.56 -3.70 20.02
N ALA A 160 1.38 -4.31 20.03
CA ALA A 160 1.24 -5.77 20.00
C ALA A 160 1.84 -6.38 18.73
N LEU A 161 1.60 -5.76 17.58
CA LEU A 161 2.15 -6.20 16.30
C LEU A 161 3.67 -6.04 16.24
N LEU A 162 4.21 -4.92 16.71
CA LEU A 162 5.66 -4.70 16.76
C LEU A 162 6.33 -5.71 17.69
N ALA A 163 5.75 -6.00 18.85
CA ALA A 163 6.25 -7.05 19.75
C ALA A 163 6.24 -8.43 19.07
N MET A 164 5.16 -8.76 18.35
CA MET A 164 5.03 -10.01 17.61
C MET A 164 6.05 -10.16 16.46
N PHE A 165 6.34 -9.08 15.74
CA PHE A 165 7.30 -9.07 14.62
C PHE A 165 8.74 -8.70 15.04
N LEU A 166 8.98 -8.36 16.30
CA LEU A 166 10.29 -7.98 16.82
C LEU A 166 11.41 -8.99 16.49
N PRO A 167 11.22 -10.32 16.61
CA PRO A 167 12.28 -11.26 16.26
C PRO A 167 12.45 -11.45 14.75
N SER A 168 11.47 -11.03 13.94
CA SER A 168 11.41 -11.31 12.50
C SER A 168 12.42 -10.46 11.73
N GLN A 169 13.05 -11.08 10.73
CA GLN A 169 14.06 -10.43 9.87
C GLN A 169 13.71 -10.64 8.41
N ALA A 170 13.77 -9.55 7.63
CA ALA A 170 13.83 -9.58 6.18
C ALA A 170 15.28 -9.68 5.74
N HIS A 171 15.60 -10.66 4.90
CA HIS A 171 16.88 -10.80 4.21
C HIS A 171 16.69 -10.38 2.76
N PHE A 172 17.64 -9.62 2.23
CA PHE A 172 17.55 -9.07 0.88
C PHE A 172 18.93 -8.94 0.24
N THR A 173 18.94 -8.96 -1.09
CA THR A 173 20.14 -8.79 -1.90
C THR A 173 20.06 -7.47 -2.67
N CYS A 174 21.05 -6.61 -2.49
CA CYS A 174 21.13 -5.34 -3.22
C CYS A 174 21.87 -5.54 -4.55
N ARG A 175 23.20 -5.59 -4.53
CA ARG A 175 24.01 -5.92 -5.72
C ARG A 175 24.68 -7.27 -5.56
N GLU A 176 25.68 -7.35 -4.69
CA GLU A 176 26.43 -8.57 -4.39
C GLU A 176 26.26 -8.94 -2.90
N GLY A 177 26.10 -7.93 -2.04
CA GLY A 177 25.88 -8.14 -0.61
C GLY A 177 24.48 -8.65 -0.28
N ARG A 178 24.43 -9.63 0.64
CA ARG A 178 23.21 -10.07 1.33
C ARG A 178 23.08 -9.36 2.68
N PHE A 179 21.99 -8.65 2.87
CA PHE A 179 21.72 -7.81 4.03
C PHE A 179 20.48 -8.30 4.77
N ARG A 180 20.31 -7.82 6.01
CA ARG A 180 19.12 -8.10 6.82
C ARG A 180 18.60 -6.83 7.50
N MET A 181 17.28 -6.76 7.67
CA MET A 181 16.59 -5.68 8.37
C MET A 181 15.52 -6.27 9.29
N PRO A 182 15.42 -5.80 10.55
CA PRO A 182 14.28 -6.15 11.41
C PRO A 182 12.96 -5.71 10.76
N MET A 183 11.96 -6.59 10.74
CA MET A 183 10.66 -6.31 10.12
C MET A 183 9.99 -5.03 10.67
N PRO A 184 10.00 -4.75 11.99
CA PRO A 184 9.49 -3.48 12.53
C PRO A 184 10.09 -2.23 11.87
N VAL A 185 11.40 -2.27 11.60
CA VAL A 185 12.11 -1.15 10.96
C VAL A 185 11.64 -1.00 9.51
N ALA A 186 11.52 -2.11 8.78
CA ALA A 186 11.01 -2.10 7.41
C ALA A 186 9.58 -1.51 7.34
N PHE A 187 8.68 -1.95 8.22
CA PHE A 187 7.31 -1.44 8.26
C PHE A 187 7.24 0.05 8.59
N GLY A 188 8.03 0.51 9.56
CA GLY A 188 8.08 1.93 9.92
C GLY A 188 8.63 2.80 8.78
N LEU A 189 9.70 2.34 8.10
CA LEU A 189 10.28 3.05 6.96
C LEU A 189 9.31 3.12 5.78
N ILE A 190 8.68 2.01 5.41
CA ILE A 190 7.69 2.00 4.33
C ILE A 190 6.50 2.88 4.70
N GLY A 191 5.98 2.78 5.93
CA GLY A 191 4.90 3.63 6.43
C GLY A 191 5.24 5.13 6.39
N PHE A 192 6.48 5.49 6.70
CA PHE A 192 6.98 6.86 6.55
C PHE A 192 6.97 7.33 5.09
N PHE A 193 7.47 6.54 4.14
CA PHE A 193 7.45 6.91 2.72
C PHE A 193 6.04 6.94 2.12
N VAL A 194 5.12 6.10 2.61
CA VAL A 194 3.70 6.19 2.23
C VAL A 194 3.09 7.50 2.76
N TRP A 195 3.44 7.93 3.98
CA TRP A 195 3.02 9.24 4.51
C TRP A 195 3.58 10.42 3.68
N VAL A 196 4.83 10.31 3.19
CA VAL A 196 5.38 11.29 2.23
C VAL A 196 4.55 11.31 0.94
N GLY A 197 4.21 10.14 0.41
CA GLY A 197 3.33 10.00 -0.76
C GLY A 197 1.93 10.59 -0.54
N GLU A 198 1.35 10.41 0.65
CA GLU A 198 0.08 11.03 1.04
C GLU A 198 0.15 12.57 1.02
N ASN A 199 1.24 13.15 1.52
CA ASN A 199 1.43 14.60 1.47
C ASN A 199 1.56 15.10 0.02
N LEU A 200 2.27 14.36 -0.85
CA LEU A 200 2.35 14.68 -2.27
C LEU A 200 0.98 14.58 -2.97
N CYS A 201 0.20 13.55 -2.67
CA CYS A 201 -1.14 13.38 -3.22
C CYS A 201 -2.11 14.49 -2.80
N THR A 202 -2.13 14.84 -1.51
CA THR A 202 -2.97 15.93 -1.00
C THR A 202 -2.54 17.28 -1.54
N TYR A 203 -1.22 17.51 -1.72
CA TYR A 203 -0.70 18.71 -2.36
C TYR A 203 -1.15 18.84 -3.81
N LEU A 204 -1.18 17.74 -4.55
CA LEU A 204 -1.70 17.67 -5.92
C LEU A 204 -3.24 17.58 -5.99
N GLY A 205 -3.94 17.70 -4.86
CA GLY A 205 -5.40 17.73 -4.80
C GLY A 205 -6.06 16.39 -5.15
N ALA A 206 -5.43 15.25 -4.86
CA ALA A 206 -6.08 13.94 -5.05
C ALA A 206 -7.31 13.75 -4.16
N TRP A 207 -7.25 14.24 -2.92
CA TRP A 207 -8.33 14.35 -1.95
C TRP A 207 -8.00 15.48 -0.97
N LEU A 208 -8.99 15.91 -0.19
CA LEU A 208 -8.84 16.95 0.82
C LEU A 208 -9.25 16.45 2.20
N TYR A 209 -8.39 16.67 3.18
CA TYR A 209 -8.76 16.54 4.58
C TYR A 209 -9.59 17.76 5.06
N PRO A 210 -10.41 17.64 6.11
CA PRO A 210 -11.20 18.76 6.64
C PRO A 210 -10.38 19.99 7.03
N HIS A 211 -9.14 19.81 7.52
CA HIS A 211 -8.24 20.91 7.87
C HIS A 211 -7.52 21.52 6.66
N GLN A 212 -7.64 20.92 5.47
CA GLN A 212 -7.02 21.41 4.23
C GLN A 212 -8.01 22.17 3.33
N MET A 213 -9.22 22.46 3.82
CA MET A 213 -10.28 23.09 3.02
C MET A 213 -9.92 24.52 2.59
N ASP A 214 -9.16 25.24 3.42
CA ASP A 214 -8.76 26.63 3.18
C ASP A 214 -7.32 26.77 2.64
N GLY A 215 -6.63 25.66 2.41
CA GLY A 215 -5.24 25.63 1.95
C GLY A 215 -4.54 24.31 2.27
N TRP A 216 -3.45 24.03 1.55
CA TRP A 216 -2.70 22.81 1.83
C TRP A 216 -1.90 22.93 3.13
N GLU A 217 -2.09 21.96 4.00
CA GLU A 217 -1.33 21.79 5.24
C GLU A 217 -0.74 20.37 5.30
N LEU A 218 0.38 20.22 6.02
CA LEU A 218 1.03 18.94 6.19
C LEU A 218 0.13 17.96 6.96
N VAL A 219 -0.08 16.77 6.41
CA VAL A 219 -0.86 15.73 7.06
C VAL A 219 -0.12 15.26 8.33
N GLY A 220 -0.81 15.22 9.47
CA GLY A 220 -0.21 14.89 10.76
C GLY A 220 0.57 13.56 10.80
N ALA A 221 1.72 13.56 11.48
CA ALA A 221 2.63 12.42 11.57
C ALA A 221 2.03 11.16 12.22
N THR A 222 0.91 11.29 12.94
CA THR A 222 0.15 10.15 13.49
C THR A 222 -0.36 9.19 12.40
N LYS A 223 -0.42 9.63 11.14
CA LYS A 223 -0.73 8.80 9.98
C LYS A 223 0.37 7.80 9.62
N ILE A 224 1.63 8.05 10.01
CA ILE A 224 2.74 7.10 9.81
C ILE A 224 2.41 5.76 10.48
N VAL A 225 1.76 5.78 11.65
CA VAL A 225 1.31 4.55 12.34
C VAL A 225 0.23 3.84 11.54
N SER A 226 -0.76 4.57 11.01
CA SER A 226 -1.80 3.99 10.15
C SER A 226 -1.22 3.36 8.88
N TRP A 227 -0.26 4.03 8.24
CA TRP A 227 0.38 3.51 7.04
C TRP A 227 1.27 2.31 7.34
N SER A 228 2.00 2.32 8.45
CA SER A 228 2.77 1.16 8.90
C SER A 228 1.85 -0.05 9.08
N MET A 229 0.68 0.13 9.71
CA MET A 229 -0.33 -0.93 9.82
C MET A 229 -0.85 -1.41 8.47
N MET A 230 -1.16 -0.50 7.54
CA MET A 230 -1.63 -0.88 6.19
C MET A 230 -0.58 -1.67 5.41
N VAL A 231 0.69 -1.31 5.54
CA VAL A 231 1.81 -2.06 4.96
C VAL A 231 1.91 -3.44 5.61
N MET A 232 1.77 -3.54 6.94
CA MET A 232 1.74 -4.83 7.63
C MET A 232 0.58 -5.71 7.16
N VAL A 233 -0.61 -5.14 6.94
CA VAL A 233 -1.75 -5.84 6.35
C VAL A 233 -1.39 -6.38 4.97
N ALA A 234 -0.90 -5.52 4.08
CA ALA A 234 -0.54 -5.91 2.72
C ALA A 234 0.51 -7.03 2.72
N PHE A 235 1.57 -6.84 3.52
CA PHE A 235 2.63 -7.80 3.67
C PHE A 235 2.14 -9.15 4.22
N VAL A 236 1.38 -9.18 5.31
CA VAL A 236 0.92 -10.45 5.92
C VAL A 236 0.01 -11.22 4.97
N LEU A 237 -0.91 -10.54 4.29
CA LEU A 237 -1.79 -11.19 3.31
C LEU A 237 -0.99 -11.78 2.14
N ILE A 238 0.00 -11.05 1.61
CA ILE A 238 0.84 -11.53 0.52
C ILE A 238 1.77 -12.66 0.97
N TRP A 239 2.41 -12.52 2.13
CA TRP A 239 3.29 -13.52 2.71
C TRP A 239 2.55 -14.85 2.93
N THR A 240 1.38 -14.80 3.56
CA THR A 240 0.54 -15.99 3.79
C THR A 240 0.02 -16.61 2.50
N TRP A 241 -0.29 -15.78 1.49
CA TRP A 241 -0.71 -16.25 0.17
C TRP A 241 0.43 -16.98 -0.58
N LYS A 242 1.65 -16.43 -0.58
CA LYS A 242 2.81 -17.04 -1.23
C LYS A 242 3.16 -18.40 -0.63
N GLU A 243 3.24 -18.50 0.70
CA GLU A 243 3.58 -19.76 1.36
C GLU A 243 2.53 -20.86 1.10
N ARG A 244 1.24 -20.52 1.03
CA ARG A 244 0.20 -21.50 0.63
C ARG A 244 0.36 -21.99 -0.80
N GLY A 245 0.83 -21.12 -1.69
CA GLY A 245 1.15 -21.48 -3.08
C GLY A 245 2.28 -22.49 -3.13
N GLU A 246 3.36 -22.22 -2.40
CA GLU A 246 4.54 -23.09 -2.30
C GLU A 246 4.21 -24.44 -1.63
N GLU A 247 3.44 -24.45 -0.54
CA GLU A 247 2.94 -25.67 0.11
C GLU A 247 2.13 -26.53 -0.87
N ARG A 248 1.24 -25.92 -1.67
CA ARG A 248 0.42 -26.62 -2.66
C ARG A 248 1.26 -27.19 -3.80
N GLU A 249 2.24 -26.43 -4.29
CA GLU A 249 3.15 -26.88 -5.35
C GLU A 249 4.01 -28.05 -4.87
N ALA A 250 4.48 -28.04 -3.63
CA ALA A 250 5.22 -29.15 -3.02
C ALA A 250 4.37 -30.43 -2.87
N LEU A 251 3.10 -30.31 -2.47
CA LEU A 251 2.17 -31.45 -2.34
C LEU A 251 1.80 -32.10 -3.68
N VAL A 252 1.84 -31.34 -4.78
CA VAL A 252 1.55 -31.86 -6.13
C VAL A 252 2.81 -32.48 -6.76
N ALA A 253 4.00 -32.09 -6.32
CA ALA A 253 5.28 -32.56 -6.84
C ALA A 253 5.82 -33.83 -6.15
N GLY A 254 5.28 -34.21 -4.99
CA GLY A 254 5.62 -35.43 -4.24
C GLY A 254 4.59 -36.54 -4.46
#